data_AF-A0A7S3CN04-F1
#
_entry.id   AF-A0A7S3CN04-F1
#
_cell.length_a   1.000
_cell.length_b   1.000
_cell.length_c   1.000
_cell.angle_alpha   90.00
_cell.angle_beta   90.00
_cell.angle_gamma   90.00
#
_symmetry.space_group_name_H-M   'P 1'
#
loop_
_entity.id
_entity.type
_entity.pdbx_description
1 polymer ?
#
loop_
_entity_poly.entity_id
_entity_poly.type
_entity_poly.pdbx_seq_one_letter_code
_entity_poly.pdbx_strand_id
1 'polypeptide(L)'
;MERPEDLDILSEMGHAITANASIPQTYFNMFKIFIGIGILATPSSIKQVGVIGGSVGILICGLLNIYTMRCQLKCKDKVGEHVTSYSELGMEVFGPQGKAFVDFCITVSQFGFCIAYLIFIGNQMDQVICIETQQDVCGHKNFFIIVSALILVPISWLRKFSFISYISLFASISIVFALAVIMTYGEENYVNHPEAHKNIRYVNARNMPLFFGVAVFNFEGNGVILNVQSSMKDPDQFDRIMRTVMIGIISILILFSVFSYEAFGDQIDDMVTMNLPHDNLTTSVQ
;
A
#
# COMPACT_ATOMS: atom_id res chain seq x y z
N MET A 1 32.46 31.95 5.99
CA MET A 1 31.11 32.51 6.14
C MET A 1 30.55 32.60 4.73
N GLU A 2 29.89 31.54 4.27
CA GLU A 2 29.12 31.60 3.02
C GLU A 2 27.91 32.51 3.25
N ARG A 3 27.61 33.34 2.25
CA ARG A 3 26.54 34.34 2.32
C ARG A 3 25.21 33.58 2.28
N PRO A 4 24.17 33.95 3.05
CA PRO A 4 22.89 33.22 3.07
C PRO A 4 22.27 33.03 1.67
N GLU A 5 22.48 33.99 0.76
CA GLU A 5 22.07 33.88 -0.65
C GLU A 5 22.77 32.73 -1.41
N ASP A 6 24.04 32.42 -1.08
CA ASP A 6 24.78 31.32 -1.71
C ASP A 6 24.27 29.95 -1.23
N LEU A 7 23.73 29.88 0.00
CA LEU A 7 23.17 28.65 0.57
C LEU A 7 21.81 28.32 -0.06
N ASP A 8 21.00 29.34 -0.32
CA ASP A 8 19.70 29.21 -1.00
C ASP A 8 19.91 28.76 -2.46
N ILE A 9 20.87 29.33 -3.17
CA ILE A 9 21.23 28.94 -4.55
C ILE A 9 21.74 27.49 -4.60
N LEU A 10 22.54 27.06 -3.63
CA LEU A 10 23.01 25.67 -3.56
C LEU A 10 21.88 24.69 -3.21
N SER A 11 20.89 25.10 -2.41
CA SER A 11 19.70 24.29 -2.14
C SER A 11 18.76 24.22 -3.35
N GLU A 12 18.57 25.32 -4.08
CA GLU A 12 17.80 25.39 -5.32
C GLU A 12 18.47 24.57 -6.42
N MET A 13 19.80 24.63 -6.54
CA MET A 13 20.56 23.78 -7.47
C MET A 13 20.48 22.29 -7.05
N GLY A 14 20.52 21.98 -5.74
CA GLY A 14 20.31 20.63 -5.23
C GLY A 14 18.91 20.07 -5.52
N HIS A 15 17.87 20.90 -5.42
CA HIS A 15 16.50 20.57 -5.80
C HIS A 15 16.31 20.47 -7.31
N ALA A 16 16.90 21.37 -8.10
CA ALA A 16 16.87 21.32 -9.56
C ALA A 16 17.63 20.12 -10.15
N ILE A 17 18.67 19.64 -9.46
CA ILE A 17 19.41 18.42 -9.85
C ILE A 17 18.62 17.13 -9.47
N THR A 18 17.62 17.21 -8.57
CA THR A 18 16.82 16.06 -8.12
C THR A 18 15.42 15.96 -8.74
N ALA A 19 14.87 17.04 -9.31
CA ALA A 19 13.58 17.06 -10.02
C ALA A 19 13.65 16.45 -11.44
N ASN A 20 13.79 15.14 -11.55
CA ASN A 20 13.97 14.42 -12.83
C ASN A 20 12.85 13.45 -13.19
N ALA A 21 11.82 13.29 -12.34
CA ALA A 21 10.74 12.33 -12.62
C ALA A 21 9.83 12.84 -13.74
N SER A 22 9.76 12.07 -14.83
CA SER A 22 8.81 12.32 -15.93
C SER A 22 7.39 11.96 -15.51
N ILE A 23 6.39 12.54 -16.18
CA ILE A 23 4.97 12.29 -15.90
C ILE A 23 4.63 10.78 -15.82
N PRO A 24 5.02 9.91 -16.77
CA PRO A 24 4.74 8.48 -16.68
C PRO A 24 5.42 7.79 -15.48
N GLN A 25 6.65 8.22 -15.15
CA GLN A 25 7.34 7.73 -13.95
C GLN A 25 6.60 8.15 -12.68
N THR A 26 6.05 9.37 -12.63
CA THR A 26 5.21 9.81 -11.51
C THR A 26 3.94 8.97 -11.40
N TYR A 27 3.23 8.72 -12.50
CA TYR A 27 2.07 7.81 -12.49
C TYR A 27 2.42 6.45 -11.89
N PHE A 28 3.54 5.87 -12.33
CA PHE A 28 4.00 4.56 -11.86
C PHE A 28 4.44 4.60 -10.38
N ASN A 29 5.17 5.63 -9.98
CA ASN A 29 5.60 5.80 -8.59
C ASN A 29 4.41 5.99 -7.66
N MET A 30 3.40 6.78 -8.06
CA MET A 30 2.17 6.93 -7.30
C MET A 30 1.39 5.63 -7.20
N PHE A 31 1.23 4.90 -8.30
CA PHE A 31 0.59 3.58 -8.29
C PHE A 31 1.25 2.64 -7.28
N LYS A 32 2.59 2.61 -7.26
CA LYS A 32 3.37 1.77 -6.35
C LYS A 32 3.28 2.16 -4.88
N ILE A 33 3.00 3.44 -4.58
CA ILE A 33 2.82 3.88 -3.20
C ILE A 33 1.56 3.25 -2.59
N PHE A 34 0.48 3.16 -3.36
CA PHE A 34 -0.81 2.67 -2.84
C PHE A 34 -1.06 1.19 -3.10
N ILE A 35 -0.47 0.60 -4.15
CA ILE A 35 -0.66 -0.81 -4.49
C ILE A 35 0.50 -1.62 -3.92
N GLY A 36 0.24 -2.18 -2.74
CA GLY A 36 1.07 -3.16 -2.05
C GLY A 36 0.20 -4.27 -1.47
N ILE A 37 0.69 -5.01 -0.47
CA ILE A 37 -0.02 -6.16 0.11
C ILE A 37 -1.42 -5.86 0.67
N GLY A 38 -1.75 -4.59 0.95
CA GLY A 38 -3.07 -4.17 1.42
C GLY A 38 -4.21 -4.60 0.49
N ILE A 39 -3.99 -4.60 -0.83
CA ILE A 39 -5.00 -5.04 -1.80
C ILE A 39 -5.41 -6.50 -1.60
N LEU A 40 -4.47 -7.36 -1.16
CA LEU A 40 -4.71 -8.79 -0.94
C LEU A 40 -5.53 -9.05 0.34
N ALA A 41 -5.47 -8.13 1.31
CA ALA A 41 -6.27 -8.17 2.54
C ALA A 41 -7.67 -7.56 2.38
N THR A 42 -7.83 -6.68 1.38
CA THR A 42 -9.06 -5.89 1.19
C THR A 42 -10.31 -6.75 0.95
N PRO A 43 -10.28 -7.83 0.15
CA PRO A 43 -11.41 -8.75 0.02
C PRO A 43 -11.93 -9.28 1.37
N SER A 44 -11.02 -9.72 2.24
CA SER A 44 -11.35 -10.21 3.58
C SER A 44 -11.96 -9.11 4.46
N SER A 45 -11.49 -7.87 4.30
CA SER A 45 -12.10 -6.73 4.99
C SER A 45 -13.54 -6.46 4.54
N ILE A 46 -13.88 -6.68 3.26
CA ILE A 46 -15.25 -6.53 2.75
C ILE A 46 -16.19 -7.58 3.35
N LYS A 47 -15.74 -8.82 3.52
CA LYS A 47 -16.53 -9.87 4.23
C LYS A 47 -17.02 -9.42 5.62
N GLN A 48 -16.26 -8.58 6.30
CA GLN A 48 -16.59 -8.08 7.64
C GLN A 48 -17.74 -7.06 7.67
N VAL A 49 -17.85 -6.24 6.62
CA VAL A 49 -18.82 -5.13 6.53
C VAL A 49 -19.87 -5.29 5.42
N GLY A 50 -19.72 -6.34 4.61
CA GLY A 50 -20.50 -6.62 3.42
C GLY A 50 -20.08 -5.81 2.20
N VAL A 51 -20.50 -6.26 1.01
CA VAL A 51 -20.14 -5.68 -0.30
C VAL A 51 -20.42 -4.18 -0.37
N ILE A 52 -21.65 -3.75 -0.08
CA ILE A 52 -22.07 -2.35 -0.18
C ILE A 52 -21.34 -1.51 0.89
N GLY A 53 -21.31 -2.00 2.13
CA GLY A 53 -20.63 -1.33 3.24
C GLY A 53 -19.14 -1.14 2.97
N GLY A 54 -18.49 -2.17 2.43
CA GLY A 54 -17.08 -2.18 2.06
C GLY A 54 -16.79 -1.24 0.88
N SER A 55 -17.56 -1.32 -0.21
CA SER A 55 -17.37 -0.44 -1.37
C SER A 55 -17.57 1.03 -1.03
N VAL A 56 -18.63 1.36 -0.27
CA VAL A 56 -18.88 2.72 0.19
C VAL A 56 -17.79 3.18 1.17
N GLY A 57 -17.35 2.32 2.07
CA GLY A 57 -16.27 2.61 3.01
C GLY A 57 -14.94 2.91 2.32
N ILE A 58 -14.53 2.08 1.35
CA ILE A 58 -13.32 2.30 0.55
C ILE A 58 -13.43 3.61 -0.23
N LEU A 59 -14.59 3.89 -0.84
CA LEU A 59 -14.83 5.14 -1.55
C LEU A 59 -14.70 6.36 -0.62
N ILE A 60 -15.30 6.32 0.57
CA ILE A 60 -15.20 7.40 1.56
C ILE A 60 -13.75 7.60 2.01
N CYS A 61 -13.05 6.53 2.38
CA CYS A 61 -11.64 6.61 2.78
C CYS A 61 -10.77 7.18 1.65
N GLY A 62 -10.98 6.75 0.41
CA GLY A 62 -10.24 7.26 -0.75
C GLY A 62 -10.53 8.73 -1.05
N LEU A 63 -11.79 9.18 -0.98
CA LEU A 63 -12.16 10.58 -1.17
C LEU A 63 -11.61 11.48 -0.06
N LEU A 64 -11.65 11.01 1.19
CA LEU A 64 -11.02 11.70 2.32
C LEU A 64 -9.51 11.81 2.12
N ASN A 65 -8.87 10.75 1.63
CA ASN A 65 -7.44 10.75 1.35
C ASN A 65 -7.06 11.75 0.25
N ILE A 66 -7.82 11.80 -0.85
CA ILE A 66 -7.64 12.82 -1.89
C ILE A 66 -7.79 14.22 -1.29
N TYR A 67 -8.80 14.42 -0.44
CA TYR A 67 -9.03 15.71 0.20
C TYR A 67 -7.84 16.12 1.10
N THR A 68 -7.33 15.22 1.95
CA THR A 68 -6.19 15.51 2.83
C THR A 68 -4.92 15.82 2.04
N MET A 69 -4.63 15.06 0.99
CA MET A 69 -3.47 15.34 0.12
C MET A 69 -3.59 16.71 -0.55
N ARG A 70 -4.77 17.10 -1.02
CA ARG A 70 -4.98 18.44 -1.58
C ARG A 70 -4.83 19.54 -0.55
N CYS A 71 -5.25 19.32 0.69
CA CYS A 71 -5.00 20.25 1.79
C CYS A 71 -3.49 20.39 2.05
N GLN A 72 -2.74 19.29 2.04
CA GLN A 72 -1.28 19.32 2.19
C GLN A 72 -0.61 20.12 1.07
N LEU A 73 -0.98 19.88 -0.19
CA LEU A 73 -0.46 20.62 -1.35
C LEU A 73 -0.76 22.13 -1.23
N LYS A 74 -2.01 22.51 -0.91
CA LYS A 74 -2.37 23.91 -0.70
C LYS A 74 -1.63 24.57 0.45
N CYS A 75 -1.31 23.81 1.50
CA CYS A 75 -0.49 24.31 2.60
C CYS A 75 0.95 24.54 2.12
N LYS A 76 1.54 23.61 1.37
CA LYS A 76 2.85 23.79 0.75
C LYS A 76 2.87 25.04 -0.14
N ASP A 77 1.89 25.23 -1.02
CA ASP A 77 1.82 26.39 -1.94
C ASP A 77 1.83 27.73 -1.19
N LYS A 78 1.28 27.79 0.03
CA LYS A 78 1.27 29.00 0.86
C LYS A 78 2.57 29.25 1.61
N VAL A 79 3.31 28.18 1.88
CA VAL A 79 4.54 28.22 2.67
C VAL A 79 5.75 28.46 1.77
N GLY A 80 5.80 27.83 0.60
CA GLY A 80 6.84 28.00 -0.41
C GLY A 80 7.46 26.68 -0.88
N GLU A 81 8.14 26.72 -2.03
CA GLU A 81 8.71 25.53 -2.70
C GLU A 81 9.90 24.89 -1.97
N HIS A 82 10.53 25.60 -1.03
CA HIS A 82 11.61 25.06 -0.21
C HIS A 82 11.17 23.90 0.71
N VAL A 83 9.86 23.74 0.93
CA VAL A 83 9.30 22.61 1.68
C VAL A 83 9.07 21.43 0.74
N THR A 84 9.77 20.33 0.99
CA THR A 84 9.72 19.14 0.13
C THR A 84 9.16 17.90 0.82
N SER A 85 9.17 17.85 2.15
CA SER A 85 8.62 16.73 2.92
C SER A 85 7.47 17.14 3.85
N TYR A 86 6.64 16.16 4.25
CA TYR A 86 5.54 16.43 5.17
C TYR A 86 6.03 16.88 6.56
N SER A 87 7.19 16.37 7.00
CA SER A 87 7.83 16.78 8.24
C SER A 87 8.34 18.22 8.20
N GLU A 88 8.90 18.66 7.07
CA GLU A 88 9.27 20.07 6.85
C GLU A 88 8.04 20.98 6.85
N LEU A 89 6.93 20.54 6.22
CA LEU A 89 5.69 21.29 6.27
C LEU A 89 5.18 21.45 7.73
N GLY A 90 5.29 20.39 8.54
CA GLY A 90 4.97 20.45 9.96
C GLY A 90 5.87 21.39 10.76
N MET A 91 7.16 21.44 10.41
CA MET A 91 8.14 22.38 10.99
C MET A 91 7.75 23.83 10.69
N GLU A 92 7.40 24.12 9.44
CA GLU A 92 7.18 25.49 9.00
C GLU A 92 5.84 26.06 9.49
N VAL A 93 4.81 25.23 9.58
CA VAL A 93 3.48 25.68 10.03
C VAL A 93 3.35 25.72 11.56
N PHE A 94 3.96 24.76 12.28
CA PHE A 94 3.74 24.57 13.71
C PHE A 94 5.04 24.56 14.53
N GLY A 95 6.18 24.86 13.93
CA GLY A 95 7.50 24.85 14.57
C GLY A 95 7.99 23.44 14.92
N PRO A 96 9.00 23.34 15.81
CA PRO A 96 9.62 22.06 16.17
C PRO A 96 8.66 20.99 16.71
N GLN A 97 7.59 21.42 17.39
CA GLN A 97 6.58 20.51 17.93
C GLN A 97 5.74 19.87 16.81
N GLY A 98 5.41 20.64 15.77
CA GLY A 98 4.71 20.13 14.59
C GLY A 98 5.52 19.09 13.84
N LYS A 99 6.81 19.38 13.61
CA LYS A 99 7.74 18.42 13.00
C LYS A 99 7.79 17.12 13.80
N ALA A 100 8.00 17.21 15.11
CA ALA A 100 8.09 16.04 15.98
C ALA A 100 6.80 15.20 15.97
N PHE A 101 5.63 15.86 15.93
CA PHE A 101 4.34 15.18 15.84
C PHE A 101 4.17 14.44 14.50
N VAL A 102 4.49 15.09 13.37
CA VAL A 102 4.43 14.44 12.05
C VAL A 102 5.40 13.26 11.97
N ASP A 103 6.64 13.44 12.41
CA ASP A 103 7.66 12.37 12.45
C ASP A 103 7.21 11.18 13.30
N PHE A 104 6.60 11.45 14.46
CA PHE A 104 6.04 10.42 15.32
C PHE A 104 4.92 9.64 14.62
N CYS A 105 3.94 10.32 14.00
CA CYS A 105 2.85 9.67 13.28
C CYS A 105 3.34 8.82 12.10
N ILE A 106 4.29 9.34 11.31
CA ILE A 106 4.89 8.59 10.19
C ILE A 106 5.64 7.37 10.72
N THR A 107 6.43 7.52 11.78
CA THR A 107 7.22 6.42 12.35
C THR A 107 6.33 5.29 12.89
N VAL A 108 5.27 5.63 13.62
CA VAL A 108 4.31 4.65 14.15
C VAL A 108 3.60 3.91 13.01
N SER A 109 3.20 4.64 11.96
CA SER A 109 2.55 4.04 10.79
C SER A 109 3.49 3.07 10.07
N GLN A 110 4.73 3.49 9.82
CA GLN A 110 5.73 2.67 9.14
C GLN A 110 6.09 1.41 9.95
N PHE A 111 6.16 1.52 11.29
CA PHE A 111 6.37 0.38 12.16
C PHE A 111 5.23 -0.65 12.03
N GLY A 112 3.98 -0.19 11.97
CA GLY A 112 2.82 -1.04 11.71
C GLY A 112 2.92 -1.77 10.36
N PHE A 113 3.41 -1.11 9.31
CA PHE A 113 3.59 -1.75 8.00
C PHE A 113 4.67 -2.80 8.02
N CYS A 114 5.79 -2.55 8.69
CA CYS A 114 6.82 -3.57 8.88
C CYS A 114 6.26 -4.83 9.54
N ILE A 115 5.39 -4.67 10.57
CA ILE A 115 4.70 -5.81 11.20
C ILE A 115 3.77 -6.52 10.20
N ALA A 116 2.95 -5.78 9.46
CA ALA A 116 2.04 -6.37 8.47
C ALA A 116 2.80 -7.17 7.39
N TYR A 117 3.92 -6.65 6.89
CA TYR A 117 4.79 -7.36 5.94
C TYR A 117 5.40 -8.63 6.54
N LEU A 118 5.84 -8.60 7.79
CA LEU A 118 6.36 -9.80 8.46
C LEU A 118 5.28 -10.87 8.64
N ILE A 119 4.06 -10.48 9.02
CA ILE A 119 2.91 -11.39 9.12
C ILE A 119 2.59 -12.00 7.75
N PHE A 120 2.56 -11.18 6.70
CA PHE A 120 2.34 -11.64 5.33
C PHE A 120 3.39 -12.69 4.94
N ILE A 121 4.67 -12.38 5.06
CA ILE A 121 5.76 -13.32 4.72
C ILE A 121 5.63 -14.62 5.54
N GLY A 122 5.35 -14.51 6.83
CA GLY A 122 5.22 -15.69 7.69
C GLY A 122 4.05 -16.61 7.32
N ASN A 123 2.90 -16.03 6.96
CA ASN A 123 1.74 -16.80 6.49
C ASN A 123 2.03 -17.48 5.15
N GLN A 124 2.63 -16.74 4.21
CA GLN A 124 2.98 -17.27 2.90
C GLN A 124 4.03 -18.39 2.99
N MET A 125 5.07 -18.22 3.80
CA MET A 125 6.09 -19.26 4.02
C MET A 125 5.51 -20.51 4.68
N ASP A 126 4.63 -20.36 5.67
CA ASP A 126 3.95 -21.50 6.30
C ASP A 126 3.10 -22.27 5.27
N GLN A 127 2.38 -21.55 4.41
CA GLN A 127 1.56 -22.15 3.37
C GLN A 127 2.43 -22.92 2.35
N VAL A 128 3.47 -22.30 1.82
CA VAL A 128 4.36 -22.94 0.83
C VAL A 128 5.04 -24.18 1.41
N ILE A 129 5.59 -24.09 2.63
CA ILE A 129 6.26 -25.23 3.27
C ILE A 129 5.27 -26.36 3.59
N CYS A 130 4.07 -26.04 4.04
CA CYS A 130 3.01 -27.02 4.30
C CYS A 130 2.65 -27.81 3.02
N ILE A 131 2.61 -27.15 1.86
CA ILE A 131 2.34 -27.77 0.56
C ILE A 131 3.52 -28.68 0.15
N GLU A 132 4.74 -28.15 0.15
CA GLU A 132 5.94 -28.88 -0.28
C GLU A 132 6.25 -30.10 0.59
N THR A 133 5.89 -30.05 1.88
CA THR A 133 6.08 -31.17 2.82
C THR A 133 4.89 -32.13 2.87
N GLN A 134 3.95 -32.07 1.91
CA GLN A 134 2.76 -32.93 1.89
C GLN A 134 1.96 -32.90 3.20
N GLN A 135 1.84 -31.72 3.81
CA GLN A 135 1.16 -31.46 5.07
C GLN A 135 1.86 -31.96 6.35
N ASP A 136 3.12 -32.39 6.27
CA ASP A 136 3.88 -32.81 7.46
C ASP A 136 4.26 -31.62 8.37
N VAL A 137 4.51 -30.44 7.80
CA VAL A 137 4.94 -29.24 8.54
C VAL A 137 4.02 -28.06 8.24
N CYS A 138 2.96 -27.89 9.03
CA CYS A 138 1.96 -26.82 8.87
C CYS A 138 1.69 -26.11 10.21
N GLY A 139 1.24 -24.85 10.15
CA GLY A 139 0.80 -24.11 11.35
C GLY A 139 1.94 -23.48 12.16
N HIS A 140 3.11 -23.35 11.56
CA HIS A 140 4.31 -22.77 12.17
C HIS A 140 4.53 -21.31 11.74
N LYS A 141 3.47 -20.58 11.34
CA LYS A 141 3.56 -19.17 10.92
C LYS A 141 4.37 -18.28 11.87
N ASN A 142 4.23 -18.43 13.19
CA ASN A 142 4.98 -17.63 14.17
C ASN A 142 6.49 -17.88 14.09
N PHE A 143 6.90 -19.12 13.81
CA PHE A 143 8.30 -19.45 13.59
C PHE A 143 8.83 -18.74 12.35
N PHE A 144 8.09 -18.78 11.22
CA PHE A 144 8.49 -18.07 10.01
C PHE A 144 8.52 -16.55 10.19
N ILE A 145 7.57 -15.95 10.90
CA ILE A 145 7.58 -14.52 11.24
C ILE A 145 8.87 -14.15 11.99
N ILE A 146 9.24 -14.92 13.03
CA ILE A 146 10.45 -14.67 13.82
C ILE A 146 11.71 -14.82 12.97
N VAL A 147 11.79 -15.88 12.16
CA VAL A 147 12.92 -16.11 11.25
C VAL A 147 13.06 -14.97 10.24
N SER A 148 11.96 -14.55 9.60
CA SER A 148 11.94 -13.42 8.68
C SER A 148 12.36 -12.12 9.35
N ALA A 149 11.93 -11.87 10.59
CA ALA A 149 12.35 -10.69 11.35
C ALA A 149 13.85 -10.72 11.66
N LEU A 150 14.39 -11.87 12.10
CA LEU A 150 15.80 -12.05 12.39
C LEU A 150 16.70 -11.84 11.16
N ILE A 151 16.19 -12.12 9.96
CA ILE A 151 16.91 -11.91 8.70
C ILE A 151 16.76 -10.46 8.21
N LEU A 152 15.53 -9.95 8.15
CA LEU A 152 15.23 -8.65 7.52
C LEU A 152 15.66 -7.45 8.37
N VAL A 153 15.57 -7.54 9.70
CA VAL A 153 15.93 -6.42 10.58
C VAL A 153 17.43 -6.06 10.46
N PRO A 154 18.39 -7.00 10.53
CA PRO A 154 19.80 -6.67 10.31
C PRO A 154 20.08 -6.14 8.91
N ILE A 155 19.41 -6.67 7.88
CA ILE A 155 19.54 -6.22 6.50
C ILE A 155 19.10 -4.75 6.37
N SER A 156 18.07 -4.33 7.10
CA SER A 156 17.59 -2.93 7.10
C SER A 156 18.62 -1.91 7.61
N TRP A 157 19.65 -2.35 8.36
CA TRP A 157 20.73 -1.48 8.84
C TRP A 157 21.81 -1.21 7.78
N LEU A 158 21.78 -1.92 6.65
CA LEU A 158 22.69 -1.68 5.54
C LEU A 158 22.33 -0.35 4.86
N ARG A 159 23.27 0.60 4.88
CA ARG A 159 23.06 1.98 4.41
C ARG A 159 23.00 2.17 2.90
N LYS A 160 23.31 1.15 2.08
CA LYS A 160 23.40 1.28 0.62
C LYS A 160 22.67 0.15 -0.07
N PHE A 161 21.63 0.53 -0.82
CA PHE A 161 20.92 -0.38 -1.70
C PHE A 161 20.68 0.29 -3.05
N SER A 162 21.70 0.30 -3.91
CA SER A 162 21.53 0.72 -5.32
C SER A 162 20.57 -0.20 -6.10
N PHE A 163 20.20 -1.36 -5.56
CA PHE A 163 19.32 -2.35 -6.20
C PHE A 163 17.83 -2.27 -5.78
N ILE A 164 17.46 -1.44 -4.79
CA ILE A 164 16.06 -1.34 -4.31
C ILE A 164 15.09 -0.95 -5.43
N SER A 165 15.48 -0.07 -6.34
CA SER A 165 14.61 0.37 -7.44
C SER A 165 14.22 -0.80 -8.35
N TYR A 166 15.14 -1.72 -8.62
CA TYR A 166 14.87 -2.92 -9.43
C TYR A 166 13.99 -3.93 -8.69
N ILE A 167 14.26 -4.18 -7.40
CA ILE A 167 13.39 -5.02 -6.56
C ILE A 167 11.98 -4.47 -6.51
N SER A 168 11.84 -3.16 -6.32
CA SER A 168 10.55 -2.49 -6.23
C SER A 168 9.77 -2.59 -7.54
N LEU A 169 10.44 -2.46 -8.70
CA LEU A 169 9.82 -2.71 -10.00
C LEU A 169 9.35 -4.16 -10.14
N PHE A 170 10.20 -5.13 -9.79
CA PHE A 170 9.86 -6.55 -9.83
C PHE A 170 8.66 -6.86 -8.93
N ALA A 171 8.66 -6.38 -7.67
CA ALA A 171 7.54 -6.55 -6.74
C ALA A 171 6.23 -5.96 -7.27
N SER A 172 6.29 -4.84 -8.00
CA SER A 172 5.12 -4.21 -8.62
C SER A 172 4.56 -5.06 -9.77
N ILE A 173 5.42 -5.75 -10.51
CA ILE A 173 4.99 -6.69 -11.56
C ILE A 173 4.40 -7.94 -10.91
N SER A 174 5.07 -8.47 -9.87
CA SER A 174 4.59 -9.63 -9.11
C SER A 174 3.20 -9.41 -8.52
N ILE A 175 2.90 -8.23 -7.97
CA ILE A 175 1.57 -7.96 -7.43
C ILE A 175 0.51 -7.89 -8.53
N VAL A 176 0.80 -7.27 -9.67
CA VAL A 176 -0.15 -7.25 -10.81
C VAL A 176 -0.40 -8.67 -11.33
N PHE A 177 0.66 -9.49 -11.42
CA PHE A 177 0.55 -10.89 -11.78
C PHE A 177 -0.28 -11.68 -10.77
N ALA A 178 -0.06 -11.47 -9.47
CA ALA A 178 -0.84 -12.07 -8.40
C ALA A 178 -2.34 -11.76 -8.54
N LEU A 179 -2.70 -10.48 -8.75
CA LEU A 179 -4.10 -10.08 -8.94
C LEU A 179 -4.72 -10.78 -10.15
N ALA A 180 -3.99 -10.89 -11.27
CA ALA A 180 -4.48 -11.58 -12.45
C ALA A 180 -4.76 -13.07 -12.18
N VAL A 181 -3.84 -13.76 -11.51
CA VAL A 181 -4.01 -15.18 -11.11
C VAL A 181 -5.18 -15.34 -10.15
N ILE A 182 -5.32 -14.45 -9.16
CA ILE A 182 -6.46 -14.48 -8.22
C ILE A 182 -7.77 -14.30 -8.95
N MET A 183 -7.83 -13.42 -9.95
CA MET A 183 -9.04 -13.23 -10.73
C MET A 183 -9.38 -14.48 -11.55
N THR A 184 -8.41 -15.09 -12.24
CA THR A 184 -8.68 -16.30 -13.06
C THR A 184 -9.15 -17.48 -12.22
N TYR A 185 -8.46 -17.78 -11.12
CA TYR A 185 -8.87 -18.88 -10.22
C TYR A 185 -10.15 -18.53 -9.45
N GLY A 186 -10.40 -17.26 -9.18
CA GLY A 186 -11.64 -16.78 -8.59
C GLY A 186 -12.85 -17.06 -9.49
N GLU A 187 -12.74 -16.86 -10.81
CA GLU A 187 -13.80 -17.20 -11.77
C GLU A 187 -14.09 -18.70 -11.77
N GLU A 188 -13.05 -19.53 -11.82
CA GLU A 188 -13.19 -20.99 -11.75
C GLU A 188 -13.87 -21.42 -10.43
N ASN A 189 -13.44 -20.85 -9.31
CA ASN A 189 -14.04 -21.15 -8.00
C ASN A 189 -15.51 -20.73 -7.93
N TYR A 190 -15.84 -19.57 -8.47
CA TYR A 190 -17.20 -19.05 -8.51
C TYR A 190 -18.16 -19.99 -9.26
N VAL A 191 -17.71 -20.54 -10.40
CA VAL A 191 -18.49 -21.48 -11.21
C VAL A 191 -18.62 -22.86 -10.56
N ASN A 192 -17.52 -23.37 -10.00
CA ASN A 192 -17.45 -24.74 -9.48
C ASN A 192 -18.06 -24.89 -8.09
N HIS A 193 -18.08 -23.82 -7.28
CA HIS A 193 -18.56 -23.85 -5.89
C HIS A 193 -19.72 -22.87 -5.67
N PRO A 194 -20.91 -23.14 -6.22
CA PRO A 194 -22.04 -22.22 -6.12
C PRO A 194 -22.53 -21.99 -4.68
N GLU A 195 -22.21 -22.89 -3.76
CA GLU A 195 -22.53 -22.74 -2.34
C GLU A 195 -21.72 -21.61 -1.65
N ALA A 196 -20.51 -21.32 -2.14
CA ALA A 196 -19.64 -20.31 -1.52
C ALA A 196 -20.22 -18.90 -1.62
N HIS A 197 -20.92 -18.58 -2.72
CA HIS A 197 -21.51 -17.26 -2.97
C HIS A 197 -22.99 -17.15 -2.57
N LYS A 198 -23.60 -18.17 -1.97
CA LYS A 198 -25.00 -18.07 -1.48
C LYS A 198 -25.16 -17.19 -0.24
N ASN A 199 -24.10 -16.99 0.53
CA ASN A 199 -24.11 -16.27 1.81
C ASN A 199 -23.43 -14.91 1.74
N ILE A 200 -23.35 -14.28 0.56
CA ILE A 200 -22.74 -12.95 0.40
C ILE A 200 -23.51 -11.93 1.24
N ARG A 201 -22.78 -11.26 2.12
CA ARG A 201 -23.32 -10.20 2.96
C ARG A 201 -23.20 -8.89 2.22
N TYR A 202 -24.29 -8.18 2.05
CA TYR A 202 -24.28 -6.86 1.40
C TYR A 202 -24.00 -5.74 2.39
N VAL A 203 -24.53 -5.83 3.62
CA VAL A 203 -24.32 -4.85 4.68
C VAL A 203 -24.19 -5.57 6.02
N ASN A 204 -23.12 -5.27 6.75
CA ASN A 204 -22.88 -5.71 8.11
C ASN A 204 -22.09 -4.63 8.85
N ALA A 205 -22.43 -4.34 10.10
CA ALA A 205 -21.75 -3.31 10.89
C ALA A 205 -20.92 -3.88 12.05
N ARG A 206 -20.85 -5.21 12.19
CA ARG A 206 -20.30 -5.83 13.40
C ARG A 206 -18.79 -5.64 13.57
N ASN A 207 -18.04 -5.68 12.47
CA ASN A 207 -16.58 -5.69 12.46
C ASN A 207 -15.98 -4.48 11.71
N MET A 208 -16.67 -3.34 11.79
CA MET A 208 -16.30 -2.10 11.10
C MET A 208 -14.89 -1.57 11.42
N PRO A 209 -14.36 -1.66 12.66
CA PRO A 209 -13.01 -1.19 12.97
C PRO A 209 -11.91 -1.94 12.19
N LEU A 210 -12.07 -3.27 12.02
CA LEU A 210 -11.11 -4.08 11.27
C LEU A 210 -11.11 -3.68 9.79
N PHE A 211 -12.30 -3.47 9.22
CA PHE A 211 -12.44 -2.97 7.87
C PHE A 211 -11.76 -1.60 7.68
N PHE A 212 -12.01 -0.65 8.59
CA PHE A 212 -11.38 0.67 8.49
C PHE A 212 -9.86 0.61 8.60
N GLY A 213 -9.31 -0.28 9.43
CA GLY A 213 -7.86 -0.49 9.49
C GLY A 213 -7.27 -0.88 8.14
N VAL A 214 -7.88 -1.86 7.47
CA VAL A 214 -7.44 -2.31 6.13
C VAL A 214 -7.71 -1.23 5.07
N ALA A 215 -8.85 -0.55 5.10
CA ALA A 215 -9.17 0.49 4.14
C ALA A 215 -8.20 1.68 4.25
N VAL A 216 -7.90 2.16 5.46
CA VAL A 216 -6.92 3.24 5.68
C VAL A 216 -5.51 2.79 5.29
N PHE A 217 -5.15 1.52 5.56
CA PHE A 217 -3.86 0.96 5.14
C PHE A 217 -3.65 1.03 3.62
N ASN A 218 -4.68 0.75 2.82
CA ASN A 218 -4.61 0.85 1.34
C ASN A 218 -4.41 2.30 0.82
N PHE A 219 -4.74 3.29 1.64
CA PHE A 219 -4.66 4.70 1.28
C PHE A 219 -3.51 5.43 1.98
N GLU A 220 -2.55 4.69 2.52
CA GLU A 220 -1.33 5.30 3.03
C GLU A 220 -0.47 5.84 1.86
N GLY A 221 0.09 7.03 2.06
CA GLY A 221 0.80 7.77 1.02
C GLY A 221 0.92 9.27 1.33
N ASN A 222 0.08 9.81 2.22
CA ASN A 222 0.12 11.22 2.64
C ASN A 222 1.51 11.68 3.11
N GLY A 223 2.31 10.80 3.71
CA GLY A 223 3.66 11.14 4.19
C GLY A 223 4.67 11.39 3.08
N VAL A 224 4.41 10.89 1.86
CA VAL A 224 5.37 10.92 0.74
C VAL A 224 4.90 11.75 -0.45
N ILE A 225 3.65 12.22 -0.48
CA ILE A 225 3.11 12.98 -1.62
C ILE A 225 3.91 14.24 -1.96
N LEU A 226 4.39 14.98 -0.95
CA LEU A 226 5.18 16.20 -1.18
C LEU A 226 6.54 15.86 -1.78
N ASN A 227 7.18 14.78 -1.31
CA ASN A 227 8.45 14.30 -1.85
C ASN A 227 8.28 13.89 -3.33
N VAL A 228 7.18 13.20 -3.65
CA VAL A 228 6.88 12.79 -5.03
C VAL A 228 6.67 14.03 -5.91
N GLN A 229 5.86 15.00 -5.46
CA GLN A 229 5.65 16.23 -6.21
C GLN A 229 6.97 16.99 -6.45
N SER A 230 7.78 17.19 -5.42
CA SER A 230 9.06 17.92 -5.53
C SER A 230 10.08 17.20 -6.40
N SER A 231 9.94 15.88 -6.62
CA SER A 231 10.79 15.11 -7.54
C SER A 231 10.40 15.22 -9.02
N MET A 232 9.25 15.85 -9.32
CA MET A 232 8.73 15.94 -10.67
C MET A 232 9.39 17.04 -11.50
N LYS A 233 9.56 16.75 -12.79
CA LYS A 233 9.93 17.77 -13.77
C LYS A 233 8.87 18.87 -13.94
N ASP A 234 7.58 18.50 -13.88
CA ASP A 234 6.43 19.40 -14.07
C ASP A 234 5.46 19.33 -12.87
N PRO A 235 5.77 19.97 -11.72
CA PRO A 235 4.99 19.85 -10.47
C PRO A 235 3.54 20.34 -10.57
N ASP A 236 3.25 21.28 -11.47
CA ASP A 236 1.89 21.82 -11.70
C ASP A 236 0.89 20.75 -12.14
N GLN A 237 1.37 19.67 -12.76
CA GLN A 237 0.52 18.57 -13.20
C GLN A 237 0.20 17.56 -12.09
N PHE A 238 0.85 17.66 -10.92
CA PHE A 238 0.77 16.67 -9.86
C PHE A 238 -0.66 16.48 -9.32
N ASP A 239 -1.42 17.56 -9.08
CA ASP A 239 -2.81 17.44 -8.57
C ASP A 239 -3.70 16.63 -9.54
N ARG A 240 -3.50 16.81 -10.85
CA ARG A 240 -4.22 16.03 -11.87
C ARG A 240 -3.79 14.57 -11.88
N ILE A 241 -2.49 14.29 -11.81
CA ILE A 241 -1.94 12.93 -11.78
C ILE A 241 -2.45 12.20 -10.53
N MET A 242 -2.29 12.82 -9.36
CA MET A 242 -2.73 12.30 -8.07
C MET A 242 -4.21 11.93 -8.11
N ARG A 243 -5.09 12.85 -8.54
CA ARG A 243 -6.53 12.56 -8.63
C ARG A 243 -6.84 11.40 -9.57
N THR A 244 -6.18 11.34 -10.72
CA THR A 244 -6.41 10.28 -11.72
C THR A 244 -5.97 8.92 -11.18
N VAL A 245 -4.78 8.86 -10.57
CA VAL A 245 -4.22 7.65 -9.96
C VAL A 245 -5.09 7.18 -8.79
N MET A 246 -5.49 8.09 -7.91
CA MET A 246 -6.32 7.76 -6.76
C MET A 246 -7.71 7.24 -7.15
N ILE A 247 -8.36 7.83 -8.15
CA ILE A 247 -9.63 7.31 -8.69
C ILE A 247 -9.44 5.90 -9.27
N GLY A 248 -8.33 5.68 -9.99
CA GLY A 248 -7.95 4.37 -10.50
C GLY A 248 -7.77 3.34 -9.38
N ILE A 249 -7.02 3.68 -8.33
CA ILE A 249 -6.77 2.80 -7.17
C ILE A 249 -8.07 2.48 -6.43
N ILE A 250 -8.91 3.48 -6.15
CA ILE A 250 -10.22 3.26 -5.51
C ILE A 250 -11.05 2.28 -6.34
N SER A 251 -11.08 2.47 -7.66
CA SER A 251 -11.82 1.60 -8.58
C SER A 251 -11.27 0.17 -8.57
N ILE A 252 -9.95 0.01 -8.64
CA ILE A 252 -9.28 -1.30 -8.59
C ILE A 252 -9.55 -1.99 -7.26
N LEU A 253 -9.40 -1.30 -6.12
CA LEU A 253 -9.66 -1.87 -4.80
C LEU A 253 -11.10 -2.34 -4.66
N ILE A 254 -12.08 -1.54 -5.09
CA ILE A 254 -13.49 -1.93 -5.02
C ILE A 254 -13.75 -3.12 -5.94
N LEU A 255 -13.39 -3.04 -7.22
CA LEU A 255 -13.67 -4.10 -8.20
C LEU A 255 -13.01 -5.42 -7.81
N PHE A 256 -11.72 -5.38 -7.47
CA PHE A 256 -10.96 -6.58 -7.08
C PHE A 256 -11.51 -7.20 -5.80
N SER A 257 -11.87 -6.37 -4.81
CA SER A 257 -12.34 -6.88 -3.52
C SER A 257 -13.75 -7.44 -3.57
N VAL A 258 -14.65 -6.80 -4.34
CA VAL A 258 -16.00 -7.33 -4.58
C VAL A 258 -15.91 -8.63 -5.36
N PHE A 259 -15.16 -8.65 -6.46
CA PHE A 259 -14.96 -9.86 -7.26
C PHE A 259 -14.43 -11.01 -6.41
N SER A 260 -13.36 -10.77 -5.63
CA SER A 260 -12.74 -11.80 -4.80
C SER A 260 -13.68 -12.28 -3.69
N TYR A 261 -14.43 -11.38 -3.05
CA TYR A 261 -15.39 -11.80 -2.02
C TYR A 261 -16.57 -12.57 -2.62
N GLU A 262 -17.05 -12.22 -3.81
CA GLU A 262 -18.07 -13.00 -4.52
C GLU A 262 -17.54 -14.38 -4.94
N ALA A 263 -16.28 -14.48 -5.37
CA ALA A 263 -15.66 -15.75 -5.77
C ALA A 263 -15.45 -16.72 -4.60
N PHE A 264 -14.98 -16.25 -3.44
CA PHE A 264 -14.61 -17.10 -2.30
C PHE A 264 -15.62 -17.09 -1.15
N GLY A 265 -16.52 -16.10 -1.11
CA GLY A 265 -17.58 -15.98 -0.11
C GLY A 265 -17.06 -15.93 1.33
N ASP A 266 -17.80 -16.56 2.24
CA ASP A 266 -17.44 -16.63 3.67
C ASP A 266 -16.18 -17.48 3.94
N GLN A 267 -15.62 -18.18 2.94
CA GLN A 267 -14.38 -18.94 3.07
C GLN A 267 -13.13 -18.13 2.80
N ILE A 268 -13.26 -16.86 2.37
CA ILE A 268 -12.09 -16.01 2.13
C ILE A 268 -11.27 -15.82 3.43
N ASP A 269 -9.96 -16.06 3.30
CA ASP A 269 -8.97 -15.93 4.37
C ASP A 269 -8.52 -14.48 4.55
N ASP A 270 -7.68 -14.21 5.55
CA ASP A 270 -7.15 -12.86 5.82
C ASP A 270 -6.42 -12.26 4.62
N MET A 271 -5.72 -13.10 3.85
CA MET A 271 -5.10 -12.77 2.57
C MET A 271 -5.71 -13.66 1.49
N VAL A 272 -6.25 -13.06 0.42
CA VAL A 272 -6.90 -13.81 -0.66
C VAL A 272 -5.94 -14.76 -1.40
N THR A 273 -4.63 -14.51 -1.35
CA THR A 273 -3.61 -15.42 -1.88
C THR A 273 -3.67 -16.81 -1.24
N MET A 274 -4.13 -16.88 0.02
CA MET A 274 -4.22 -18.14 0.75
C MET A 274 -5.37 -19.03 0.27
N ASN A 275 -6.36 -18.45 -0.42
CA ASN A 275 -7.50 -19.17 -0.98
C ASN A 275 -7.23 -19.85 -2.32
N LEU A 276 -6.04 -19.64 -2.92
CA LEU A 276 -5.67 -20.27 -4.17
C LEU A 276 -5.40 -21.77 -3.99
N PRO A 277 -5.74 -22.61 -4.99
CA PRO A 277 -5.40 -24.03 -4.98
C PRO A 277 -3.88 -24.23 -4.98
N HIS A 278 -3.41 -25.45 -4.74
CA HIS A 278 -1.98 -25.75 -4.57
C HIS A 278 -1.35 -26.33 -5.84
N ASP A 279 -1.24 -25.50 -6.88
CA ASP A 279 -0.62 -25.82 -8.17
C ASP A 279 0.67 -25.01 -8.36
N ASN A 280 1.55 -25.44 -9.27
CA ASN A 280 2.83 -24.76 -9.54
C ASN A 280 2.69 -23.25 -9.85
N LEU A 281 1.58 -22.87 -10.50
CA LEU A 281 1.30 -21.48 -10.86
C LEU A 281 0.91 -20.62 -9.64
N THR A 282 0.10 -21.17 -8.74
CA THR A 282 -0.38 -20.46 -7.54
C THR A 282 0.70 -20.40 -6.47
N THR A 283 1.52 -21.46 -6.31
CA THR A 283 2.71 -21.44 -5.47
C THR A 283 3.72 -20.38 -5.92
N SER A 284 3.76 -20.02 -7.21
CA SER A 284 4.63 -18.94 -7.72
C SER A 284 4.15 -17.53 -7.33
N VAL A 285 2.87 -17.39 -7.02
CA VAL A 285 2.25 -16.14 -6.55
C VAL A 285 2.31 -16.01 -5.03
N GLN A 286 2.32 -17.16 -4.34
CA GLN A 286 2.37 -17.27 -2.88
C GLN A 286 3.77 -17.03 -2.33
#